data_AF-A0A410ULH5-F1
#
_entry.id   AF-A0A410ULH5-F1
#
_cell.length_a   1.000
_cell.length_b   1.000
_cell.length_c   1.000
_cell.angle_alpha   90.00
_cell.angle_beta   90.00
_cell.angle_gamma   90.00
#
_symmetry.space_group_name_H-M   'P 1'
#
loop_
_entity.id
_entity.type
_entity.pdbx_description
1 polymer ?
#
loop_
_entity_poly.entity_id
_entity_poly.type
_entity_poly.pdbx_seq_one_letter_code
_entity_poly.pdbx_strand_id
1 'polypeptide(L)'
;MSKLVSVVVLLATAGFAMATRGAPQTTVPPSNQAAATAAAPNNHSPIKPGDHNCVRDTGSLIPPKKGECLPVTGRSYSKQDIDRTGKTTVAGALKDLDPSVTVRGNGGN
;
A
#
# COMPACT_ATOMS: atom_id res chain seq x y z
N MET A 1 -45.04 48.38 -20.70
CA MET A 1 -44.50 49.60 -20.08
C MET A 1 -44.47 49.41 -18.58
N SER A 2 -43.29 49.61 -17.98
CA SER A 2 -42.99 49.88 -16.56
C SER A 2 -43.41 48.89 -15.48
N LYS A 3 -42.65 48.64 -14.42
CA LYS A 3 -41.23 48.77 -14.03
C LYS A 3 -41.22 47.95 -12.73
N LEU A 4 -40.57 46.78 -12.69
CA LEU A 4 -40.47 46.02 -11.44
C LEU A 4 -39.36 46.61 -10.58
N VAL A 5 -39.80 47.23 -9.49
CA VAL A 5 -39.02 47.93 -8.48
C VAL A 5 -38.18 46.92 -7.69
N SER A 6 -36.86 47.14 -7.67
CA SER A 6 -35.93 46.48 -6.74
C SER A 6 -36.24 46.89 -5.30
N VAL A 7 -36.41 45.92 -4.41
CA VAL A 7 -36.31 46.12 -2.96
C VAL A 7 -35.20 45.21 -2.46
N VAL A 8 -34.07 45.85 -2.14
CA VAL A 8 -32.93 45.28 -1.43
C VAL A 8 -33.36 45.03 0.01
N VAL A 9 -33.35 43.78 0.45
CA VAL A 9 -33.52 43.44 1.88
C VAL A 9 -32.19 42.87 2.39
N LEU A 10 -31.46 43.74 3.09
CA LEU A 10 -30.34 43.39 3.97
C LEU A 10 -30.88 42.56 5.14
N LEU A 11 -30.61 41.25 5.17
CA LEU A 11 -30.76 40.45 6.38
C LEU A 11 -29.41 40.26 7.07
N ALA A 12 -29.33 40.85 8.26
CA ALA A 12 -28.22 40.79 9.19
C ALA A 12 -27.87 39.34 9.54
N THR A 13 -26.60 39.00 9.33
CA THR A 13 -25.97 37.75 9.76
C THR A 13 -25.85 37.72 11.28
N ALA A 14 -26.64 36.88 11.94
CA ALA A 14 -26.46 36.55 13.35
C ALA A 14 -25.24 35.61 13.51
N GLY A 15 -24.25 36.06 14.27
CA GLY A 15 -22.98 35.37 14.47
C GLY A 15 -23.11 34.08 15.29
N PHE A 16 -22.73 32.96 14.69
CA PHE A 16 -22.37 31.74 15.42
C PHE A 16 -20.95 31.90 15.97
N ALA A 17 -20.80 32.06 17.29
CA ALA A 17 -19.53 31.96 17.96
C ALA A 17 -19.09 30.49 18.03
N MET A 18 -18.30 30.03 17.05
CA MET A 18 -17.61 28.74 17.11
C MET A 18 -16.40 28.86 18.05
N ALA A 19 -16.52 28.29 19.25
CA ALA A 19 -15.39 28.04 20.12
C ALA A 19 -14.50 26.95 19.49
N THR A 20 -13.43 27.38 18.80
CA THR A 20 -12.40 26.48 18.27
C THR A 20 -11.51 26.02 19.42
N ARG A 21 -11.73 24.80 19.91
CA ARG A 21 -10.71 24.07 20.68
C ARG A 21 -9.50 23.85 19.78
N GLY A 22 -8.45 24.63 19.98
CA GLY A 22 -7.15 24.41 19.36
C GLY A 22 -6.57 23.09 19.85
N ALA A 23 -6.55 22.08 18.98
CA ALA A 23 -5.66 20.94 19.15
C ALA A 23 -4.21 21.41 18.90
N PRO A 24 -3.21 20.96 19.69
CA PRO A 24 -1.81 21.24 19.40
C PRO A 24 -1.47 20.62 18.04
N GLN A 25 -1.14 21.48 17.08
CA GLN A 25 -0.73 21.08 15.75
C GLN A 25 0.75 20.77 15.82
N THR A 26 1.07 19.48 16.00
CA THR A 26 2.42 18.99 15.75
C THR A 26 2.71 19.28 14.28
N THR A 27 3.57 20.27 14.02
CA THR A 27 4.11 20.58 12.71
C THR A 27 4.93 19.38 12.24
N VAL A 28 4.30 18.47 11.50
CA VAL A 28 5.02 17.46 10.73
C VAL A 28 5.49 18.17 9.46
N PRO A 29 6.81 18.36 9.23
CA PRO A 29 7.28 18.90 7.96
C PRO A 29 6.78 18.01 6.81
N PRO A 30 6.53 18.57 5.62
CA PRO A 30 6.14 17.77 4.47
C PRO A 30 7.30 16.85 4.11
N SER A 31 7.24 15.61 4.57
CA SER A 31 8.09 14.54 4.10
C SER A 31 7.65 14.19 2.68
N ASN A 32 8.16 14.95 1.71
CA ASN A 32 8.36 14.49 0.33
C ASN A 32 9.40 13.36 0.38
N GLN A 33 9.00 12.22 0.92
CA GLN A 33 9.73 10.97 0.82
C GLN A 33 8.99 10.10 -0.20
N ALA A 34 9.06 10.52 -1.46
CA ALA A 34 9.24 9.53 -2.51
C ALA A 34 10.63 8.92 -2.30
N ALA A 35 10.74 8.06 -1.29
CA ALA A 35 11.90 7.22 -1.09
C ALA A 35 11.85 6.17 -2.21
N ALA A 36 12.31 6.55 -3.40
CA ALA A 36 12.94 5.59 -4.28
C ALA A 36 14.18 5.10 -3.52
N THR A 37 13.99 4.06 -2.71
CA THR A 37 15.11 3.30 -2.15
C THR A 37 15.98 2.93 -3.33
N ALA A 38 17.17 3.52 -3.40
CA ALA A 38 18.13 3.22 -4.44
C ALA A 38 18.29 1.70 -4.49
N ALA A 39 17.87 1.09 -5.60
CA ALA A 39 18.05 -0.32 -5.84
C ALA A 39 19.54 -0.62 -5.64
N ALA A 40 19.86 -1.44 -4.64
CA ALA A 40 21.22 -1.96 -4.48
C ALA A 40 21.65 -2.56 -5.83
N PRO A 41 22.94 -2.46 -6.21
CA PRO A 41 23.40 -2.96 -7.50
C PRO A 41 23.00 -4.43 -7.61
N ASN A 42 22.08 -4.69 -8.55
CA ASN A 42 21.63 -6.03 -8.87
C ASN A 42 22.86 -6.82 -9.28
N ASN A 43 23.37 -7.67 -8.38
CA ASN A 43 24.29 -8.71 -8.79
C ASN A 43 23.47 -9.62 -9.71
N HIS A 44 23.68 -9.48 -11.03
CA HIS A 44 23.09 -10.32 -12.08
C HIS A 44 23.59 -11.77 -11.95
N SER A 45 23.26 -12.42 -10.83
CA SER A 45 23.31 -13.87 -10.76
C SER A 45 22.19 -14.40 -11.64
N PRO A 46 22.44 -15.41 -12.49
CA PRO A 46 21.39 -16.02 -13.27
C PRO A 46 20.26 -16.47 -12.35
N ILE A 47 19.03 -16.08 -12.70
CA ILE A 47 17.82 -16.43 -11.94
C ILE A 47 17.75 -17.95 -11.84
N LYS A 48 17.86 -18.46 -10.63
CA LYS A 48 17.73 -19.90 -10.37
C LYS A 48 16.24 -20.25 -10.32
N PRO A 49 15.80 -21.36 -10.94
CA PRO A 49 14.46 -21.89 -10.70
C PRO A 49 14.22 -22.06 -9.20
N GLY A 50 13.13 -21.50 -8.68
CA GLY A 50 12.81 -21.53 -7.25
C GLY A 50 13.46 -20.42 -6.41
N ASP A 51 14.10 -19.41 -7.02
CA ASP A 51 14.53 -18.22 -6.27
C ASP A 51 13.33 -17.37 -5.86
N HIS A 52 12.88 -17.59 -4.62
CA HIS A 52 11.75 -16.85 -4.05
C HIS A 52 12.04 -15.36 -3.89
N ASN A 53 13.31 -14.91 -3.83
CA ASN A 53 13.63 -13.48 -3.68
C ASN A 53 13.55 -12.73 -5.01
N CYS A 54 13.45 -13.45 -6.13
CA CYS A 54 13.31 -12.85 -7.45
C CYS A 54 11.84 -12.60 -7.79
N VAL A 55 11.32 -11.43 -7.40
CA VAL A 55 9.94 -11.04 -7.73
C VAL A 55 9.86 -10.65 -9.21
N ARG A 56 8.97 -11.30 -9.96
CA ARG A 56 8.79 -11.05 -11.40
C ARG A 56 7.40 -10.53 -11.77
N ASP A 57 6.38 -10.92 -11.00
CA ASP A 57 4.99 -10.58 -11.23
C ASP A 57 4.43 -9.84 -10.01
N THR A 58 3.76 -8.70 -10.24
CA THR A 58 3.10 -7.90 -9.20
C THR A 58 1.75 -7.40 -9.69
N GLY A 59 0.89 -6.93 -8.77
CA GLY A 59 -0.44 -6.42 -9.11
C GLY A 59 -0.44 -5.17 -10.01
N SER A 60 0.69 -4.45 -10.10
CA SER A 60 0.84 -3.29 -11.00
C SER A 60 0.99 -3.68 -12.47
N LEU A 61 1.26 -4.97 -12.75
CA LEU A 61 1.56 -5.49 -14.09
C LEU A 61 2.76 -4.83 -14.77
N ILE A 62 3.64 -4.16 -14.01
CA ILE A 62 4.91 -3.64 -14.52
C ILE A 62 5.89 -4.82 -14.64
N PRO A 63 6.34 -5.17 -15.86
CA PRO A 63 7.24 -6.30 -16.04
C PRO A 63 8.69 -5.90 -15.74
N PRO A 64 9.51 -6.83 -15.19
CA PRO A 64 10.95 -6.62 -15.11
C PRO A 64 11.57 -6.66 -16.51
N LYS A 65 12.81 -6.20 -16.62
CA LYS A 65 13.62 -6.43 -17.83
C LYS A 65 13.85 -7.93 -18.01
N LYS A 66 14.13 -8.33 -19.25
CA LYS A 66 14.36 -9.74 -19.59
C LYS A 66 15.51 -10.31 -18.76
N GLY A 67 15.24 -11.40 -18.04
CA GLY A 67 16.23 -12.07 -17.20
C GLY A 67 16.54 -11.35 -15.89
N GLU A 68 15.79 -10.31 -15.52
CA GLU A 68 15.96 -9.58 -14.26
C GLU A 68 14.76 -9.77 -13.32
N CYS A 69 14.97 -9.42 -12.05
CA CYS A 69 13.94 -9.33 -11.02
C CYS A 69 13.49 -7.88 -10.86
N LEU A 70 12.27 -7.66 -10.36
CA LEU A 70 11.80 -6.34 -9.99
C LEU A 70 12.60 -5.84 -8.76
N PRO A 71 12.97 -4.54 -8.70
CA PRO A 71 13.70 -3.96 -7.58
C PRO A 71 12.75 -3.67 -6.40
N VAL A 72 12.04 -4.69 -5.93
CA VAL A 72 11.07 -4.63 -4.83
C VAL A 72 11.48 -5.60 -3.73
N THR A 73 11.18 -5.23 -2.49
CA THR A 73 11.38 -6.12 -1.36
C THR A 73 10.26 -7.15 -1.32
N GLY A 74 10.60 -8.41 -1.10
CA GLY A 74 9.61 -9.46 -0.87
C GLY A 74 10.06 -10.83 -1.36
N ARG A 75 9.20 -11.82 -1.15
CA ARG A 75 9.35 -13.18 -1.64
C ARG A 75 8.12 -13.57 -2.46
N SER A 76 8.31 -14.31 -3.54
CA SER A 76 7.23 -14.84 -4.38
C SER A 76 7.14 -16.36 -4.26
N TYR A 77 5.91 -16.87 -4.14
CA TYR A 77 5.62 -18.30 -4.05
C TYR A 77 4.64 -18.67 -5.16
N SER A 78 5.00 -19.71 -5.91
CA SER A 78 4.15 -20.23 -6.96
C SER A 78 3.02 -21.08 -6.39
N LYS A 79 1.99 -21.34 -7.19
CA LYS A 79 0.94 -22.31 -6.82
C LYS A 79 1.54 -23.69 -6.51
N GLN A 80 2.56 -24.12 -7.25
CA GLN A 80 3.23 -25.38 -6.99
C GLN A 80 3.91 -25.41 -5.61
N ASP A 81 4.46 -24.29 -5.15
CA ASP A 81 5.06 -24.20 -3.81
C ASP A 81 4.01 -24.36 -2.73
N ILE A 82 2.87 -23.67 -2.89
CA ILE A 82 1.72 -23.82 -2.00
C ILE A 82 1.21 -25.26 -1.99
N ASP A 83 1.00 -25.87 -3.16
CA ASP A 83 0.47 -27.22 -3.28
C ASP A 83 1.42 -28.27 -2.67
N ARG A 84 2.74 -28.07 -2.78
CA ARG A 84 3.77 -28.95 -2.18
C ARG A 84 3.70 -28.98 -0.65
N THR A 85 3.16 -27.94 0.00
CA THR A 85 2.98 -27.93 1.46
C THR A 85 1.88 -28.87 1.95
N GLY A 86 0.98 -29.31 1.06
CA GLY A 86 -0.20 -30.12 1.41
C GLY A 86 -1.23 -29.40 2.29
N LYS A 87 -1.10 -28.08 2.49
CA LYS A 87 -2.03 -27.30 3.33
C LYS A 87 -3.27 -26.92 2.53
N THR A 88 -4.41 -26.91 3.22
CA THR A 88 -5.69 -26.49 2.65
C THR A 88 -5.91 -24.98 2.71
N THR A 89 -5.05 -24.25 3.43
CA THR A 89 -5.13 -22.79 3.56
C THR A 89 -3.80 -22.14 3.17
N VAL A 90 -3.87 -20.97 2.54
CA VAL A 90 -2.68 -20.17 2.20
C VAL A 90 -1.89 -19.81 3.45
N ALA A 91 -2.59 -19.48 4.55
CA ALA A 91 -1.96 -19.15 5.82
C ALA A 91 -1.12 -20.32 6.35
N GLY A 92 -1.67 -21.55 6.33
CA GLY A 92 -0.92 -22.75 6.69
C GLY A 92 0.28 -22.98 5.79
N ALA A 93 0.13 -22.78 4.49
CA ALA A 93 1.23 -22.94 3.52
C ALA A 93 2.35 -21.92 3.74
N LEU A 94 2.00 -20.64 3.91
CA LEU A 94 2.98 -19.57 4.11
C LEU A 94 3.75 -19.71 5.42
N LYS A 95 3.12 -20.24 6.49
CA LYS A 95 3.82 -20.55 7.75
C LYS A 95 4.97 -21.55 7.54
N ASP A 96 4.79 -22.53 6.65
CA ASP A 96 5.79 -23.56 6.37
C ASP A 96 6.84 -23.07 5.34
N LEU A 97 6.44 -22.27 4.36
CA LEU A 97 7.33 -21.73 3.31
C LEU A 97 8.19 -20.55 3.78
N ASP A 98 7.69 -19.78 4.76
CA ASP A 98 8.29 -18.53 5.19
C ASP A 98 8.30 -18.38 6.72
N PRO A 99 9.39 -18.76 7.40
CA PRO A 99 9.49 -18.59 8.84
C PRO A 99 9.40 -17.13 9.32
N SER A 100 9.60 -16.16 8.43
CA SER A 100 9.44 -14.74 8.76
C SER A 100 7.96 -14.31 8.79
N VAL A 101 7.07 -15.11 8.21
CA VAL A 101 5.63 -14.85 8.17
C VAL A 101 4.97 -15.41 9.44
N THR A 102 4.44 -14.51 10.25
CA THR A 102 3.58 -14.88 11.38
C THR A 102 2.12 -14.82 10.96
N VAL A 103 1.43 -15.95 10.97
CA VAL A 103 -0.01 -16.03 10.72
C VAL A 103 -0.77 -15.83 12.02
N ARG A 104 -1.63 -14.81 12.05
CA ARG A 104 -2.62 -14.58 13.11
C ARG A 104 -4.01 -14.62 12.49
N GLY A 105 -4.86 -15.51 12.99
CA GLY A 105 -6.27 -15.55 12.62
C GLY A 105 -7.14 -15.41 13.87
N ASN A 106 -8.31 -14.79 13.74
CA ASN A 106 -9.39 -14.94 14.73
C ASN A 106 -10.06 -16.30 14.46
N GLY A 107 -9.44 -17.37 14.94
CA GLY A 107 -9.97 -18.74 14.85
C GLY A 107 -10.12 -19.31 16.24
N GLY A 108 -11.13 -18.84 16.98
CA GLY A 108 -11.71 -19.63 18.07
C GLY A 108 -12.36 -20.86 17.45
N ASN A 109 -12.14 -22.02 18.08
CA ASN A 109 -12.94 -23.21 17.82
C ASN A 109 -14.42 -22.94 18.10
#